data_AF-A0A2D5U9M9-F1
#
_entry.id   AF-A0A2D5U9M9-F1
#
_cell.length_a   1.000
_cell.length_b   1.000
_cell.length_c   1.000
_cell.angle_alpha   90.00
_cell.angle_beta   90.00
_cell.angle_gamma   90.00
#
_symmetry.space_group_name_H-M   'P 1'
#
loop_
_entity.id
_entity.type
_entity.pdbx_description
1 polymer ?
#
loop_
_entity_poly.entity_id
_entity_poly.type
_entity_poly.pdbx_seq_one_letter_code
_entity_poly.pdbx_strand_id
1 'polypeptide(L)'
;MNNIRSALVAFYILLVAVSANAESRSAEVSYMLQCQGCHTPSGAGVADRVPSFVGMLGNFLMVDGGRKFLIQVPGAAQSSLSDKELAQVSNWMLQKFSPAQVPDDFVPYTASEVGQLRQKPLVRVAEVRRKLLELMTEQGVNTAI
;
A
#
# COMPACT_ATOMS: atom_id res chain seq x y z
N MET A 1 32.18 4.26 -54.94
CA MET A 1 30.79 4.27 -54.42
C MET A 1 30.56 3.29 -53.25
N ASN A 2 31.59 3.02 -52.41
CA ASN A 2 31.50 2.05 -51.31
C ASN A 2 31.36 2.68 -49.92
N ASN A 3 31.24 4.01 -49.82
CA ASN A 3 31.35 4.69 -48.53
C ASN A 3 29.97 5.05 -47.95
N ILE A 4 28.88 4.82 -48.69
CA ILE A 4 27.51 5.14 -48.28
C ILE A 4 26.88 3.98 -47.49
N ARG A 5 27.32 2.73 -47.73
CA ARG A 5 26.84 1.56 -46.99
C ARG A 5 27.34 1.51 -45.54
N SER A 6 28.54 2.03 -45.28
CA SER A 6 29.13 2.05 -43.93
C SER A 6 28.50 3.09 -43.00
N ALA A 7 27.89 4.14 -43.55
CA ALA A 7 27.20 5.17 -42.76
C ALA A 7 25.85 4.69 -42.21
N LEU A 8 25.18 3.74 -42.87
CA LEU A 8 23.88 3.24 -42.45
C LEU A 8 23.97 2.19 -41.32
N VAL A 9 25.09 1.48 -41.20
CA VAL A 9 25.30 0.51 -40.10
C VAL A 9 25.64 1.23 -38.79
N ALA A 10 26.33 2.37 -38.87
CA ALA A 10 26.73 3.14 -37.69
C ALA A 10 25.55 3.86 -37.01
N PHE A 11 24.47 4.17 -37.74
CA PHE A 11 23.27 4.81 -37.15
C PHE A 11 22.34 3.81 -36.45
N TYR A 12 22.45 2.51 -36.74
CA TYR A 12 21.59 1.47 -36.16
C TYR A 12 22.04 0.99 -34.77
N ILE A 13 23.28 1.29 -34.36
CA ILE A 13 23.86 0.82 -33.09
C ILE A 13 23.59 1.79 -31.93
N LEU A 14 22.95 2.94 -32.19
CA LEU A 14 22.54 3.89 -31.15
C LEU A 14 21.07 3.72 -30.70
N LEU A 15 20.51 2.52 -30.83
CA LEU A 15 19.40 2.08 -29.98
C LEU A 15 20.00 1.54 -28.68
N VAL A 16 20.63 2.43 -27.92
CA VAL A 16 20.89 2.17 -26.49
C VAL A 16 19.51 2.01 -25.88
N ALA A 17 19.15 0.76 -25.56
CA ALA A 17 17.98 0.46 -24.76
C ALA A 17 18.12 1.23 -23.44
N VAL A 18 17.49 2.39 -23.37
CA VAL A 18 17.17 3.03 -22.10
C VAL A 18 16.18 2.06 -21.45
N SER A 19 16.72 1.10 -20.70
CA SER A 19 15.95 0.42 -19.67
C SER A 19 15.53 1.51 -18.71
N ALA A 20 14.33 2.06 -18.91
CA ALA A 20 13.69 2.90 -17.94
C ALA A 20 13.45 2.03 -16.71
N ASN A 21 14.44 1.97 -15.84
CA ASN A 21 14.24 1.54 -14.47
C ASN A 21 13.34 2.63 -13.87
N ALA A 22 12.03 2.48 -14.02
CA ALA A 22 11.08 3.28 -13.29
C ALA A 22 11.40 3.05 -11.81
N GLU A 23 12.10 4.00 -11.20
CA GLU A 23 12.42 3.95 -9.79
C GLU A 23 11.09 3.90 -9.05
N SER A 24 10.86 2.84 -8.28
CA SER A 24 9.62 2.71 -7.51
C SER A 24 9.52 3.94 -6.62
N ARG A 25 8.40 4.65 -6.68
CA ARG A 25 8.17 5.85 -5.86
C ARG A 25 8.44 5.50 -4.40
N SER A 26 8.94 6.47 -3.63
CA SER A 26 9.05 6.27 -2.19
C SER A 26 7.66 5.96 -1.60
N ALA A 27 7.65 5.22 -0.48
CA ALA A 27 6.41 4.88 0.21
C ALA A 27 5.66 6.15 0.64
N GLU A 28 6.37 7.18 1.10
CA GLU A 28 5.80 8.47 1.46
C GLU A 28 5.15 9.18 0.27
N VAL A 29 5.83 9.24 -0.90
CA VAL A 29 5.22 9.82 -2.11
C VAL A 29 4.01 9.00 -2.57
N SER A 30 4.07 7.67 -2.44
CA SER A 30 2.92 6.80 -2.74
C SER A 30 1.73 7.12 -1.83
N TYR A 31 1.97 7.34 -0.53
CA TYR A 31 0.95 7.80 0.40
C TYR A 31 0.38 9.16 0.01
N MET A 32 1.24 10.15 -0.30
CA MET A 32 0.82 11.48 -0.71
C MET A 32 -0.10 11.47 -1.93
N LEU A 33 0.22 10.63 -2.92
CA LEU A 33 -0.51 10.60 -4.19
C LEU A 33 -1.79 9.75 -4.14
N GLN A 34 -1.82 8.69 -3.32
CA GLN A 34 -2.89 7.69 -3.39
C GLN A 34 -3.77 7.61 -2.15
N CYS A 35 -3.32 8.12 -1.00
CA CYS A 35 -4.01 7.92 0.29
C CYS A 35 -4.31 9.25 1.00
N GLN A 36 -3.36 10.18 0.97
CA GLN A 36 -3.42 11.45 1.71
C GLN A 36 -4.65 12.29 1.34
N GLY A 37 -5.14 12.23 0.09
CA GLY A 37 -6.31 12.98 -0.35
C GLY A 37 -7.55 12.73 0.53
N CYS A 38 -7.69 11.53 1.07
CA CYS A 38 -8.75 11.20 2.02
C CYS A 38 -8.25 11.18 3.47
N HIS A 39 -7.08 10.58 3.72
CA HIS A 39 -6.60 10.33 5.08
C HIS A 39 -5.81 11.48 5.70
N THR A 40 -5.60 12.58 4.97
CA THR A 40 -4.85 13.78 5.34
C THR A 40 -3.34 13.54 5.52
N PRO A 41 -2.48 14.57 5.54
CA PRO A 41 -1.03 14.37 5.72
C PRO A 41 -0.65 13.67 7.02
N SER A 42 -1.44 13.88 8.09
CA SER A 42 -1.18 13.27 9.41
C SER A 42 -1.74 11.86 9.56
N GLY A 43 -2.51 11.36 8.58
CA GLY A 43 -3.20 10.08 8.68
C GLY A 43 -4.43 10.10 9.60
N ALA A 44 -4.82 11.27 10.13
CA ALA A 44 -5.95 11.40 11.05
C ALA A 44 -7.32 11.20 10.39
N GLY A 45 -7.38 11.23 9.04
CA GLY A 45 -8.63 11.17 8.30
C GLY A 45 -9.56 12.36 8.58
N VAL A 46 -10.85 12.09 8.50
CA VAL A 46 -11.93 13.06 8.69
C VAL A 46 -12.97 12.40 9.59
N ALA A 47 -13.27 13.02 10.73
CA ALA A 47 -14.25 12.49 11.69
C ALA A 47 -15.54 12.04 10.98
N ASP A 48 -16.03 10.87 11.36
CA ASP A 48 -17.23 10.20 10.85
C ASP A 48 -17.29 9.92 9.34
N ARG A 49 -16.20 10.19 8.58
CA ARG A 49 -16.15 10.00 7.12
C ARG A 49 -14.97 9.17 6.66
N VAL A 50 -13.76 9.51 7.10
CA VAL A 50 -12.53 8.81 6.72
C VAL A 50 -11.83 8.36 7.99
N PRO A 51 -11.65 7.04 8.21
CA PRO A 51 -11.03 6.53 9.43
C PRO A 51 -9.60 7.06 9.63
N SER A 52 -9.24 7.31 10.89
CA SER A 52 -7.86 7.58 11.28
C SER A 52 -7.01 6.32 11.16
N PHE A 53 -5.78 6.48 10.68
CA PHE A 53 -4.72 5.49 10.80
C PHE A 53 -3.94 5.62 12.10
N VAL A 54 -3.92 6.82 12.69
CA VAL A 54 -3.12 7.15 13.87
C VAL A 54 -3.55 6.29 15.05
N GLY A 55 -2.63 5.49 15.57
CA GLY A 55 -2.88 4.61 16.72
C GLY A 55 -3.84 3.44 16.47
N MET A 56 -4.34 3.28 15.24
CA MET A 56 -5.39 2.31 14.90
C MET A 56 -4.97 1.32 13.82
N LEU A 57 -4.14 1.73 12.85
CA LEU A 57 -3.84 0.91 11.68
C LEU A 57 -3.16 -0.42 12.05
N GLY A 58 -2.28 -0.41 13.06
CA GLY A 58 -1.56 -1.59 13.56
C GLY A 58 -2.46 -2.58 14.28
N ASN A 59 -3.55 -2.14 14.92
CA ASN A 59 -4.49 -3.02 15.63
C ASN A 59 -5.12 -4.08 14.70
N PHE A 60 -5.25 -3.78 13.41
CA PHE A 60 -5.72 -4.76 12.42
C PHE A 60 -4.77 -5.94 12.22
N LEU A 61 -3.50 -5.84 12.63
CA LEU A 61 -2.57 -6.96 12.62
C LEU A 61 -2.81 -7.95 13.76
N MET A 62 -3.55 -7.56 14.79
CA MET A 62 -3.78 -8.35 16.01
C MET A 62 -4.92 -9.36 15.89
N VAL A 63 -5.76 -9.24 14.86
CA VAL A 63 -6.99 -10.04 14.73
C VAL A 63 -7.04 -10.80 13.41
N ASP A 64 -7.63 -11.99 13.46
CA ASP A 64 -7.83 -12.82 12.29
C ASP A 64 -8.60 -12.08 11.19
N GLY A 65 -7.95 -11.96 10.04
CA GLY A 65 -8.49 -11.28 8.88
C GLY A 65 -8.30 -9.77 8.86
N GLY A 66 -7.74 -9.14 9.89
CA GLY A 66 -7.44 -7.71 9.86
C GLY A 66 -6.28 -7.37 8.92
N ARG A 67 -5.25 -8.23 8.85
CA ARG A 67 -4.15 -8.11 7.87
C ARG A 67 -4.67 -8.03 6.42
N LYS A 68 -5.49 -9.00 5.99
CA LYS A 68 -6.09 -8.97 4.65
C LYS A 68 -7.01 -7.77 4.43
N PHE A 69 -7.73 -7.33 5.47
CA PHE A 69 -8.63 -6.19 5.38
C PHE A 69 -7.89 -4.92 4.93
N LEU A 70 -6.70 -4.66 5.47
CA LEU A 70 -5.90 -3.47 5.10
C LEU A 70 -5.58 -3.40 3.60
N ILE A 71 -5.38 -4.54 2.94
CA ILE A 71 -5.09 -4.60 1.50
C ILE A 71 -6.36 -4.66 0.65
N GLN A 72 -7.45 -5.20 1.18
CA GLN A 72 -8.71 -5.40 0.44
C GLN A 72 -9.68 -4.22 0.50
N VAL A 73 -9.41 -3.18 1.30
CA VAL A 73 -10.13 -1.90 1.22
C VAL A 73 -10.04 -1.38 -0.23
N PRO A 74 -11.16 -1.03 -0.90
CA PRO A 74 -11.15 -0.67 -2.32
C PRO A 74 -10.13 0.40 -2.70
N GLY A 75 -9.93 1.44 -1.87
CA GLY A 75 -8.92 2.47 -2.11
C GLY A 75 -7.49 1.94 -2.19
N ALA A 76 -7.15 0.90 -1.43
CA ALA A 76 -5.85 0.22 -1.51
C ALA A 76 -5.82 -0.78 -2.67
N ALA A 77 -6.80 -1.71 -2.69
CA ALA A 77 -6.86 -2.81 -3.65
C ALA A 77 -6.87 -2.35 -5.11
N GLN A 78 -7.57 -1.25 -5.39
CA GLN A 78 -7.77 -0.70 -6.73
C GLN A 78 -6.87 0.51 -7.02
N SER A 79 -5.92 0.83 -6.15
CA SER A 79 -4.95 1.90 -6.38
C SER A 79 -4.13 1.65 -7.65
N SER A 80 -3.61 2.73 -8.25
CA SER A 80 -2.71 2.65 -9.41
C SER A 80 -1.30 2.15 -9.08
N LEU A 81 -1.03 1.85 -7.80
CA LEU A 81 0.25 1.31 -7.35
C LEU A 81 0.45 -0.11 -7.85
N SER A 82 1.68 -0.44 -8.23
CA SER A 82 2.10 -1.84 -8.38
C SER A 82 2.00 -2.59 -7.05
N ASP A 83 2.00 -3.92 -7.09
CA ASP A 83 1.95 -4.73 -5.86
C ASP A 83 3.14 -4.47 -4.94
N LYS A 84 4.30 -4.16 -5.54
CA LYS A 84 5.51 -3.76 -4.82
C LYS A 84 5.33 -2.41 -4.12
N GLU A 85 4.85 -1.40 -4.82
CA GLU A 85 4.62 -0.06 -4.24
C GLU A 85 3.53 -0.11 -3.17
N LEU A 86 2.45 -0.89 -3.39
CA LEU A 86 1.38 -1.06 -2.41
C LEU A 86 1.90 -1.76 -1.15
N ALA A 87 2.70 -2.81 -1.27
CA ALA A 87 3.36 -3.44 -0.12
C ALA A 87 4.27 -2.45 0.63
N GLN A 88 5.08 -1.68 -0.09
CA GLN A 88 5.98 -0.67 0.50
C GLN A 88 5.22 0.40 1.26
N VAL A 89 4.16 0.98 0.68
CA VAL A 89 3.36 2.02 1.35
C VAL A 89 2.58 1.44 2.53
N SER A 90 2.01 0.24 2.43
CA SER A 90 1.30 -0.40 3.56
C SER A 90 2.24 -0.64 4.76
N ASN A 91 3.44 -1.15 4.51
CA ASN A 91 4.45 -1.34 5.55
C ASN A 91 4.89 0.00 6.18
N TRP A 92 5.12 1.01 5.34
CA TRP A 92 5.50 2.34 5.80
C TRP A 92 4.39 3.01 6.62
N MET A 93 3.12 2.91 6.20
CA MET A 93 1.98 3.49 6.92
C MET A 93 1.82 2.89 8.32
N LEU A 94 2.03 1.58 8.46
CA LEU A 94 2.00 0.90 9.77
C LEU A 94 3.02 1.51 10.73
N GLN A 95 4.26 1.66 10.27
CA GLN A 95 5.35 2.24 11.08
C GLN A 95 5.17 3.76 11.30
N LYS A 96 4.62 4.48 10.33
CA LYS A 96 4.44 5.93 10.41
C LYS A 96 3.30 6.33 11.34
N PHE A 97 2.17 5.65 11.25
CA PHE A 97 0.92 6.09 11.91
C PHE A 97 0.54 5.24 13.11
N SER A 98 1.03 3.99 13.21
CA SER A 98 0.63 3.09 14.29
C SER A 98 1.80 2.25 14.85
N PRO A 99 3.01 2.80 15.02
CA PRO A 99 4.19 2.00 15.39
C PRO A 99 4.00 1.25 16.70
N ALA A 100 3.32 1.84 17.68
CA ALA A 100 3.07 1.21 18.99
C ALA A 100 2.08 0.02 18.94
N GLN A 101 1.33 -0.15 17.85
CA GLN A 101 0.38 -1.24 17.66
C GLN A 101 0.88 -2.29 16.65
N VAL A 102 2.09 -2.12 16.10
CA VAL A 102 2.70 -3.14 15.24
C VAL A 102 3.36 -4.19 16.14
N PRO A 103 3.03 -5.49 16.00
CA PRO A 103 3.67 -6.56 16.78
C PRO A 103 5.18 -6.65 16.55
N ASP A 104 5.92 -7.08 17.57
CA ASP A 104 7.38 -7.30 17.47
C ASP A 104 7.75 -8.37 16.44
N ASP A 105 6.88 -9.36 16.24
CA ASP A 105 7.01 -10.44 15.26
C ASP A 105 6.35 -10.11 13.91
N PHE A 106 6.02 -8.83 13.68
CA PHE A 106 5.42 -8.39 12.43
C PHE A 106 6.28 -8.76 11.22
N VAL A 107 5.69 -9.56 10.33
CA VAL A 107 6.25 -9.85 9.03
C VAL A 107 5.74 -8.81 8.02
N PRO A 108 6.64 -8.01 7.39
CA PRO A 108 6.24 -7.04 6.39
C PRO A 108 5.46 -7.66 5.22
N TYR A 109 4.49 -6.92 4.70
CA TYR A 109 3.79 -7.31 3.48
C TYR A 109 4.78 -7.48 2.33
N THR A 110 4.60 -8.56 1.57
CA THR A 110 5.36 -8.80 0.34
C THR A 110 4.54 -8.40 -0.89
N ALA A 111 5.20 -8.12 -2.01
CA ALA A 111 4.51 -7.83 -3.27
C ALA A 111 3.60 -9.01 -3.70
N SER A 112 4.08 -10.25 -3.53
CA SER A 112 3.29 -11.45 -3.88
C SER A 112 2.02 -11.56 -3.03
N GLU A 113 2.14 -11.39 -1.72
CA GLU A 113 1.00 -11.40 -0.80
C GLU A 113 -0.02 -10.32 -1.18
N VAL A 114 0.45 -9.08 -1.39
CA VAL A 114 -0.41 -7.97 -1.79
C VAL A 114 -1.11 -8.23 -3.11
N GLY A 115 -0.37 -8.72 -4.12
CA GLY A 115 -0.91 -9.06 -5.43
C GLY A 115 -2.01 -10.12 -5.37
N GLN A 116 -1.94 -11.07 -4.44
CA GLN A 116 -2.99 -12.05 -4.20
C GLN A 116 -4.19 -11.45 -3.46
N LEU A 117 -3.95 -10.69 -2.39
CA LEU A 117 -5.00 -10.12 -1.55
C LEU A 117 -5.84 -9.09 -2.30
N ARG A 118 -5.21 -8.20 -3.08
CA ARG A 118 -5.87 -7.09 -3.78
C ARG A 118 -6.85 -7.52 -4.87
N GLN A 119 -6.76 -8.76 -5.34
CA GLN A 119 -7.70 -9.32 -6.33
C GLN A 119 -9.10 -9.55 -5.75
N LYS A 120 -9.27 -9.41 -4.43
CA LYS A 120 -10.56 -9.61 -3.73
C LYS A 120 -10.97 -8.33 -2.97
N PRO A 121 -11.25 -7.22 -3.67
CA PRO A 121 -11.65 -5.98 -3.02
C PRO A 121 -12.98 -6.18 -2.26
N LEU A 122 -13.08 -5.55 -1.08
CA LEU A 122 -14.27 -5.63 -0.25
C LEU A 122 -15.43 -4.81 -0.84
N VAL A 123 -16.62 -5.41 -0.89
CA VAL A 123 -17.86 -4.69 -1.25
C VAL A 123 -18.48 -4.01 -0.02
N ARG A 124 -18.55 -4.72 1.12
CA ARG A 124 -19.17 -4.23 2.36
C ARG A 124 -18.11 -3.83 3.39
N VAL A 125 -17.29 -2.84 3.05
CA VAL A 125 -16.14 -2.40 3.86
C VAL A 125 -16.52 -2.08 5.31
N ALA A 126 -17.58 -1.29 5.50
CA ALA A 126 -18.02 -0.87 6.83
C ALA A 126 -18.46 -2.05 7.72
N GLU A 127 -19.13 -3.06 7.14
CA GLU A 127 -19.54 -4.25 7.88
C GLU A 127 -18.34 -5.10 8.30
N VAL A 128 -17.40 -5.33 7.38
CA VAL A 128 -16.17 -6.08 7.68
C VAL A 128 -15.35 -5.36 8.73
N ARG A 129 -15.20 -4.02 8.60
CA ARG A 129 -14.51 -3.21 9.61
C ARG A 129 -15.17 -3.34 10.98
N ARG A 130 -16.50 -3.22 11.07
CA ARG A 130 -17.23 -3.35 12.34
C ARG A 130 -16.96 -4.71 13.00
N LYS A 131 -17.05 -5.81 12.24
CA LYS A 131 -16.75 -7.16 12.74
C LYS A 131 -15.32 -7.29 13.26
N LEU A 132 -14.34 -6.71 12.57
CA LEU A 132 -12.95 -6.73 13.03
C LEU A 132 -12.75 -5.91 14.32
N LEU A 133 -13.44 -4.78 14.48
CA LEU A 133 -13.40 -3.99 15.72
C LEU A 133 -14.05 -4.72 16.91
N GLU A 134 -15.11 -5.48 16.66
CA GLU A 134 -15.73 -6.35 17.67
C GLU A 134 -14.75 -7.42 18.12
N LEU A 135 -14.10 -8.12 17.18
CA LEU A 135 -13.05 -9.10 17.48
C LEU A 135 -11.88 -8.49 18.26
N MET A 136 -11.45 -7.28 17.90
CA MET A 136 -10.39 -6.56 18.64
C MET A 136 -10.81 -6.34 20.09
N THR A 137 -12.04 -5.89 20.30
CA THR A 137 -12.59 -5.64 21.64
C THR A 137 -12.66 -6.92 22.47
N GLU A 138 -13.13 -8.01 21.87
CA GLU A 138 -13.20 -9.34 22.51
C GLU A 138 -11.81 -9.86 22.92
N GLN A 139 -10.77 -9.51 22.15
CA GLN A 139 -9.38 -9.90 22.41
C GLN A 139 -8.62 -8.89 23.31
N GLY A 140 -9.29 -7.86 23.80
CA GLY A 140 -8.68 -6.84 24.67
C GLY A 140 -7.75 -5.87 23.94
N VAL A 141 -7.81 -5.80 22.61
CA VAL A 141 -7.08 -4.81 21.80
C VAL A 141 -7.80 -3.47 21.93
N ASN A 142 -7.07 -2.42 22.31
CA ASN A 142 -7.65 -1.09 22.46
C ASN A 142 -8.05 -0.49 21.10
N THR A 143 -9.34 -0.30 20.87
CA THR A 143 -9.90 0.30 19.65
C THR A 143 -10.27 1.79 19.79
N ALA A 144 -9.99 2.42 20.94
CA ALA A 144 -10.33 3.82 21.17
C ALA A 144 -9.46 4.74 20.29
N ILE A 145 -10.11 5.69 19.61
CA ILE A 145 -9.50 6.77 18.81
C ILE A 145 -9.95 8.09 19.44
#